data_AF-A0A392P9N3-F1
#
_entry.id   AF-A0A392P9N3-F1
#
_cell.length_a   1.000
_cell.length_b   1.000
_cell.length_c   1.000
_cell.angle_alpha   90.00
_cell.angle_beta   90.00
_cell.angle_gamma   90.00
#
_symmetry.space_group_name_H-M   'P 1'
#
loop_
_entity.id
_entity.type
_entity.pdbx_description
1 polymer ?
#
loop_
_entity_poly.entity_id
_entity_poly.type
_entity_poly.pdbx_seq_one_letter_code
_entity_poly.pdbx_strand_id
1 'polypeptide(L)' 'MYETTYETCGQYWPYIHHYILLAIILMQITMIGLFGLKLKPAASISTIPLLLFTLMFNEYCKMRFLPSFHHYSLK' A
#
# COMPACT_ATOMS: atom_id res chain seq x y z
N MET A 1 20.07 21.66 -16.21
CA MET A 1 20.18 21.08 -14.85
C MET A 1 18.79 21.10 -14.25
N TYR A 2 18.38 20.02 -13.59
CA TYR A 2 17.13 20.04 -12.82
C TYR A 2 17.44 20.67 -11.47
N GLU A 3 16.96 21.89 -11.27
CA GLU A 3 17.16 22.64 -10.02
C GLU A 3 15.92 22.41 -9.15
N THR A 4 16.12 21.81 -7.98
CA THR A 4 15.04 21.54 -7.04
C THR A 4 14.67 22.84 -6.33
N THR A 5 13.49 23.38 -6.64
CA THR A 5 13.00 24.63 -6.04
C THR A 5 12.43 24.43 -4.64
N TYR A 6 12.07 23.20 -4.26
CA TYR A 6 11.45 22.87 -2.98
C TYR A 6 11.92 21.50 -2.45
N GLU A 7 12.53 21.51 -1.27
CA GLU A 7 12.94 20.30 -0.54
C GLU A 7 11.84 19.87 0.43
N THR A 8 11.01 18.92 0.02
CA THR A 8 9.83 18.48 0.81
C THR A 8 10.15 17.36 1.81
N CYS A 9 11.43 17.03 2.02
CA CYS A 9 11.91 16.06 3.02
C CYS A 9 11.12 14.73 3.06
N GLY A 10 10.63 14.25 1.93
CA GLY A 10 9.88 13.00 1.85
C GLY A 10 8.44 13.06 2.41
N GLN A 11 7.87 14.24 2.64
CA GLN A 11 6.49 14.41 3.13
C GLN A 11 5.43 13.79 2.21
N TYR A 12 5.73 13.60 0.91
CA TYR A 12 4.83 12.93 -0.02
C TYR A 12 4.82 11.40 0.11
N TRP A 13 5.79 10.81 0.82
CA TRP A 13 5.92 9.36 0.96
C TRP A 13 4.69 8.65 1.54
N PRO A 14 4.00 9.17 2.58
CA PRO A 14 2.78 8.56 3.10
C PRO A 14 1.65 8.52 2.06
N TYR A 15 1.54 9.56 1.23
CA TYR A 15 0.55 9.63 0.15
C TYR A 15 0.86 8.62 -0.95
N ILE A 16 2.11 8.56 -1.41
CA ILE A 16 2.56 7.59 -2.42
C ILE A 16 2.33 6.16 -1.90
N HIS A 17 2.71 5.88 -0.66
CA HIS A 17 2.50 4.57 -0.02
C HIS A 17 1.01 4.19 0.03
N HIS A 18 0.12 5.13 0.34
CA HIS A 18 -1.32 4.90 0.32
C HIS A 18 -1.82 4.52 -1.10
N TYR A 19 -1.36 5.22 -2.14
CA TYR A 19 -1.71 4.90 -3.53
C TYR A 19 -1.18 3.53 -3.97
N ILE A 20 0.04 3.16 -3.57
CA ILE A 20 0.61 1.84 -3.86
C ILE A 20 -0.27 0.74 -3.26
N LEU A 21 -0.70 0.89 -2.00
CA LEU A 21 -1.57 -0.08 -1.35
C LEU A 21 -2.94 -0.17 -2.00
N LEU A 22 -3.54 0.96 -2.40
CA LEU A 22 -4.79 0.96 -3.18
C LEU A 22 -4.62 0.20 -4.50
N ALA A 23 -3.51 0.40 -5.21
CA ALA A 23 -3.23 -0.33 -6.45
C ALA A 23 -3.09 -1.84 -6.21
N ILE A 24 -2.43 -2.25 -5.13
CA ILE A 24 -2.31 -3.67 -4.75
C ILE A 24 -3.68 -4.27 -4.43
N ILE A 25 -4.52 -3.56 -3.66
CA ILE A 25 -5.88 -4.02 -3.33
C ILE A 25 -6.73 -4.17 -4.60
N LEU A 26 -6.68 -3.18 -5.50
CA LEU A 26 -7.38 -3.26 -6.79
C LEU A 26 -6.91 -4.44 -7.63
N MET A 27 -5.59 -4.70 -7.69
CA MET A 27 -5.04 -5.86 -8.37
C MET A 27 -5.57 -7.18 -7.78
N GLN A 28 -5.67 -7.29 -6.46
CA GLN A 28 -6.16 -8.51 -5.82
C GLN A 28 -7.66 -8.73 -6.05
N ILE A 29 -8.48 -7.67 -5.99
CA ILE A 29 -9.92 -7.72 -6.30
C ILE A 29 -10.15 -8.15 -7.75
N THR A 30 -9.41 -7.55 -8.68
CA THR A 30 -9.51 -7.91 -10.11
C THR A 30 -9.05 -9.34 -10.38
N MET A 31 -8.01 -9.83 -9.70
CA MET A 31 -7.60 -11.24 -9.78
C MET A 31 -8.67 -12.21 -9.25
N ILE A 32 -9.32 -11.88 -8.13
CA ILE A 32 -10.44 -12.67 -7.59
C ILE A 32 -11.55 -12.79 -8.64
N GLY A 33 -11.92 -11.67 -9.27
CA GLY A 33 -12.89 -11.65 -10.37
C GLY A 33 -12.47 -12.52 -11.55
N LEU A 34 -11.22 -12.41 -11.99
CA LEU A 34 -10.67 -13.18 -13.11
C LEU A 34 -10.65 -14.70 -12.83
N PHE A 35 -10.23 -15.11 -11.64
CA PHE A 35 -10.20 -16.53 -11.25
C PHE A 35 -11.60 -17.12 -11.02
N GLY A 36 -12.55 -16.28 -10.56
CA GLY A 36 -13.97 -16.64 -10.50
C GLY A 36 -14.53 -16.96 -11.89
N LEU A 37 -14.25 -16.11 -12.88
CA LEU A 37 -14.66 -16.32 -14.27
C LEU A 37 -13.99 -17.55 -14.92
N LYS A 38 -12.74 -17.85 -14.54
CA LYS A 38 -12.00 -19.02 -15.04
C LYS A 38 -12.34 -20.34 -14.31
N LEU A 39 -13.34 -20.36 -13.43
CA LEU A 39 -13.78 -21.55 -12.67
C LEU A 39 -12.63 -22.23 -11.89
N LYS A 40 -11.69 -21.43 -11.35
CA LYS A 40 -10.62 -21.89 -10.47
C LYS A 40 -10.84 -21.34 -9.05
N PRO A 41 -11.84 -21.86 -8.30
CA PRO A 41 -12.24 -21.30 -7.01
C PRO A 41 -11.15 -21.44 -5.94
N ALA A 42 -10.29 -22.45 -6.03
CA ALA A 42 -9.16 -22.62 -5.10
C ALA A 42 -8.18 -21.43 -5.12
N ALA A 43 -7.90 -20.89 -6.32
CA ALA A 43 -7.02 -19.73 -6.47
C ALA A 43 -7.66 -18.45 -5.91
N SER A 44 -8.96 -18.28 -6.12
CA SER A 44 -9.73 -17.14 -5.59
C SER A 44 -9.74 -17.10 -4.04
N ILE A 45 -9.92 -18.27 -3.40
CA ILE A 45 -9.88 -18.39 -1.94
C ILE A 45 -8.49 -18.04 -1.39
N SER A 46 -7.42 -18.40 -2.10
CA SER A 46 -6.04 -18.05 -1.70
C SER A 46 -5.76 -16.54 -1.74
N THR A 47 -6.53 -15.76 -2.49
CA THR A 47 -6.34 -14.30 -2.57
C THR A 47 -6.94 -13.57 -1.37
N ILE A 48 -7.87 -14.18 -0.64
CA ILE A 48 -8.52 -13.56 0.54
C ILE A 48 -7.50 -13.36 1.70
N PRO A 49 -6.70 -14.36 2.11
CA PRO A 49 -5.63 -14.15 3.09
C PRO A 49 -4.64 -13.08 2.64
N LEU A 50 -4.29 -13.05 1.35
CA LEU A 50 -3.35 -12.08 0.79
C LEU A 50 -3.85 -10.64 0.97
N LEU A 51 -5.16 -10.41 0.79
CA LEU A 51 -5.78 -9.11 0.98
C LEU A 51 -5.74 -8.69 2.45
N LEU A 52 -5.99 -9.63 3.35
CA LEU A 52 -5.94 -9.41 4.79
C LEU A 52 -4.50 -9.06 5.25
N PHE A 53 -3.49 -9.79 4.77
CA PHE A 53 -2.08 -9.48 5.04
C PHE A 53 -1.67 -8.10 4.51
N THR A 54 -2.17 -7.72 3.32
CA THR A 54 -1.89 -6.39 2.74
C THR A 54 -2.44 -5.26 3.62
N LEU A 55 -3.65 -5.44 4.17
CA LEU A 55 -4.25 -4.48 5.11
C LEU A 55 -3.50 -4.44 6.45
N MET A 56 -3.13 -5.59 7.01
CA MET A 56 -2.35 -5.63 8.25
C MET A 56 -0.97 -4.98 8.09
N PHE A 57 -0.31 -5.21 6.97
CA PHE A 57 0.97 -4.58 6.65
C PHE A 57 0.84 -3.06 6.55
N ASN A 58 -0.23 -2.56 5.91
CA ASN A 58 -0.50 -1.13 5.86
C ASN A 58 -0.65 -0.50 7.26
N GLU A 59 -1.45 -1.10 8.13
CA GLU A 59 -1.65 -0.58 9.48
C GLU A 59 -0.37 -0.66 10.32
N TYR A 60 0.42 -1.73 10.18
CA TYR A 60 1.75 -1.82 10.79
C TYR A 60 2.68 -0.70 10.28
N CYS A 61 2.72 -0.48 8.98
CA CYS A 61 3.53 0.57 8.38
C CYS A 61 3.09 1.98 8.82
N LYS A 62 1.78 2.22 8.93
CA LYS A 62 1.26 3.48 9.48
C LYS A 62 1.66 3.67 10.94
N MET A 63 1.43 2.69 11.80
CA MET A 63 1.76 2.83 13.23
C MET A 63 3.26 3.03 13.45
N ARG A 64 4.12 2.39 12.65
CA ARG A 64 5.57 2.45 12.79
C ARG A 64 6.20 3.68 12.15
N PHE A 65 5.86 3.98 10.89
CA PHE A 65 6.59 4.97 10.07
C PHE A 65 5.90 6.33 10.01
N LEU A 66 4.56 6.38 10.08
CA LEU A 66 3.81 7.63 10.05
C LEU A 66 4.19 8.62 11.18
N PRO A 67 4.47 8.20 12.44
CA PRO A 67 4.98 9.12 13.45
C PRO A 67 6.36 9.70 13.13
N SER A 68 7.17 9.02 12.32
CA SER A 68 8.50 9.50 11.89
C SER A 68 8.42 10.61 10.83
N PHE A 69 7.31 10.70 10.08
CA PHE A 69 7.10 11.76 9.09
C PHE A 69 6.46 13.02 9.67
N HIS A 70 5.74 12.90 10.80
CA HIS A 70 4.98 14.01 11.39
C HIS A 70 5.69 14.69 12.58
N HIS A 71 6.59 13.98 13.27
CA HIS A 71 7.45 14.60 14.26
C HIS A 71 8.76 15.01 13.58
N TYR A 72 9.00 16.32 13.49
CA TYR A 72 10.38 16.82 13.39
C TYR A 72 11.11 16.24 14.61
N SER A 73 11.96 15.23 14.40
CA SER A 73 12.79 14.70 15.48
C SER A 73 13.77 15.81 15.83
N LEU A 74 13.39 16.65 16.80
CA LEU A 74 14.30 17.57 17.46
C LEU A 74 15.29 16.70 18.23
N LYS A 75 16.37 16.33 17.56
CA LYS A 75 17.53 15.69 18.16
C LYS A 75 18.76 16.51 17.81
#